data_AF-A0A3D6EWH3-F1
#
_entry.id   AF-A0A3D6EWH3-F1
#
_cell.length_a   1.000
_cell.length_b   1.000
_cell.length_c   1.000
_cell.angle_alpha   90.00
_cell.angle_beta   90.00
_cell.angle_gamma   90.00
#
_symmetry.space_group_name_H-M   'P 1'
#
loop_
_entity.id
_entity.type
_entity.pdbx_description
1 polymer ?
#
loop_
_entity_poly.entity_id
_entity_poly.type
_entity_poly.pdbx_seq_one_letter_code
_entity_poly.pdbx_strand_id
1 'polypeptide(L)'
;CYFLTNVLVWLFSPREAYHIGASGLVYGLAAFLIFYGFIRQEFMSMLISIIILLIYGGLFYGIFPGDPFISWESHLAGALVGTYTAFNLAQKRKHG
;
A
#
# COMPACT_ATOMS: atom_id res chain seq x y z
N CYS A 1 6.72 -8.30 -13.31
CA CYS A 1 6.13 -9.37 -12.47
C CYS A 1 5.02 -8.86 -11.54
N TYR A 2 5.23 -7.79 -10.76
CA TYR A 2 4.21 -7.24 -9.84
C TYR A 2 2.89 -6.78 -10.47
N PHE A 3 2.92 -6.21 -11.67
CA PHE A 3 1.70 -5.78 -12.37
C PHE A 3 0.78 -6.97 -12.67
N LEU A 4 1.35 -8.07 -13.17
CA LEU A 4 0.63 -9.30 -13.46
C LEU A 4 0.05 -9.95 -12.20
N THR A 5 0.78 -9.96 -11.08
CA THR A 5 0.26 -10.55 -9.83
C THR A 5 -0.91 -9.75 -9.25
N ASN A 6 -0.83 -8.40 -9.28
CA ASN A 6 -1.92 -7.54 -8.82
C ASN A 6 -3.14 -7.60 -9.76
N VAL A 7 -2.93 -7.69 -11.07
CA VAL A 7 -4.00 -7.87 -12.07
C VAL A 7 -4.67 -9.24 -11.91
N LEU A 8 -3.92 -10.31 -11.64
CA LEU A 8 -4.47 -11.65 -11.43
C LEU A 8 -5.30 -11.73 -10.15
N VAL A 9 -4.87 -11.10 -9.05
CA VAL A 9 -5.69 -10.99 -7.84
C VAL A 9 -6.98 -10.20 -8.11
N TRP A 10 -6.92 -9.17 -8.94
CA TRP A 10 -8.09 -8.35 -9.32
C TRP A 10 -9.11 -9.14 -10.16
N LEU A 11 -8.64 -9.98 -11.10
CA LEU A 11 -9.52 -10.75 -12.00
C LEU A 11 -10.18 -11.97 -11.33
N PHE A 12 -9.53 -12.54 -10.31
CA PHE A 12 -9.99 -13.78 -9.67
C PHE A 12 -10.57 -13.57 -8.26
N SER A 13 -10.72 -12.31 -7.81
CA SER A 13 -11.39 -12.01 -6.54
C SER A 13 -12.92 -12.20 -6.66
N PRO A 14 -13.59 -12.93 -5.76
CA PRO A 14 -15.03 -13.21 -5.85
C PRO A 14 -15.90 -11.94 -5.82
N ARG A 15 -16.52 -11.67 -6.98
CA ARG A 15 -17.71 -10.88 -7.39
C ARG A 15 -18.47 -9.87 -6.51
N GLU A 16 -18.03 -9.45 -5.32
CA GLU A 16 -18.67 -8.32 -4.58
C GLU A 16 -17.77 -7.07 -4.46
N ALA A 17 -16.68 -7.04 -5.23
CA ALA A 17 -15.46 -6.28 -4.91
C ALA A 17 -15.27 -4.90 -5.60
N TYR A 18 -16.33 -4.20 -6.02
CA TYR A 18 -16.12 -2.86 -6.62
C TYR A 18 -15.80 -1.77 -5.58
N HIS A 19 -16.40 -1.84 -4.38
CA HIS A 19 -16.07 -0.93 -3.26
C HIS A 19 -14.92 -1.45 -2.37
N ILE A 20 -14.70 -2.77 -2.32
CA ILE A 20 -13.77 -3.44 -1.40
C ILE A 20 -12.34 -3.55 -1.98
N GLY A 21 -12.18 -3.56 -3.31
CA GLY A 21 -10.87 -3.67 -3.97
C GLY A 21 -10.10 -2.35 -4.10
N ALA A 22 -10.81 -1.22 -4.25
CA ALA A 22 -10.17 0.08 -4.48
C ALA A 22 -9.45 0.61 -3.22
N SER A 23 -10.04 0.43 -2.03
CA SER A 23 -9.42 0.89 -0.79
C SER A 23 -8.15 0.11 -0.46
N GLY A 24 -8.13 -1.22 -0.61
CA GLY A 24 -6.91 -2.02 -0.43
C GLY A 24 -5.74 -1.54 -1.30
N LEU A 25 -6.01 -1.10 -2.53
CA LEU A 25 -4.99 -0.49 -3.41
C LEU A 25 -4.48 0.85 -2.86
N VAL A 26 -5.37 1.71 -2.35
CA VAL A 26 -4.98 2.98 -1.71
C VAL A 26 -4.08 2.71 -0.50
N TYR A 27 -4.41 1.75 0.35
CA TYR A 27 -3.57 1.35 1.48
C TYR A 27 -2.22 0.82 1.04
N GLY A 28 -2.18 0.00 -0.01
CA GLY A 28 -0.93 -0.51 -0.57
C GLY A 28 -0.05 0.58 -1.19
N LEU A 29 -0.61 1.52 -1.93
CA LEU A 29 0.14 2.64 -2.51
C LEU A 29 0.63 3.61 -1.42
N ALA A 30 -0.21 3.94 -0.43
CA ALA A 30 0.17 4.78 0.68
C ALA A 30 1.33 4.17 1.48
N ALA A 31 1.19 2.90 1.89
CA ALA A 31 2.24 2.17 2.58
C ALA A 31 3.53 2.10 1.74
N PHE A 32 3.43 1.74 0.45
CA PHE A 32 4.58 1.70 -0.45
C PHE A 32 5.31 3.05 -0.50
N LEU A 33 4.60 4.15 -0.77
CA LEU A 33 5.21 5.48 -0.91
C LEU A 33 5.83 5.98 0.41
N ILE A 34 5.18 5.71 1.55
CA ILE A 34 5.70 6.07 2.87
C ILE A 34 7.00 5.30 3.12
N PHE A 35 6.95 3.97 3.15
CA PHE A 35 8.11 3.16 3.50
C PHE A 35 9.24 3.29 2.47
N TYR A 36 8.93 3.37 1.18
CA TYR A 36 9.95 3.48 0.13
C TYR A 36 10.77 4.76 0.29
N GLY A 37 10.16 5.92 0.54
CA GLY A 37 10.91 7.16 0.69
C GLY A 37 11.73 7.23 1.99
N PHE A 38 11.23 6.68 3.10
CA PHE A 38 12.01 6.55 4.33
C PHE A 38 13.22 5.60 4.18
N ILE A 39 13.11 4.51 3.41
CA ILE A 39 14.22 3.58 3.18
C ILE A 39 15.23 4.17 2.17
N ARG A 40 14.73 4.89 1.15
CA ARG A 40 15.54 5.52 0.10
C ARG A 40 16.35 6.69 0.60
N GLN A 41 15.78 7.51 1.49
CA GLN A 41 16.41 8.71 2.02
C GLN A 41 16.85 9.73 0.94
N GLU A 42 16.25 9.66 -0.25
CA GLU A 42 16.42 10.67 -1.29
C GLU A 42 15.42 11.80 -1.06
N PHE A 43 15.85 13.06 -1.22
CA PHE A 43 15.04 14.24 -0.88
C PHE A 43 13.62 14.20 -1.46
N MET A 44 13.48 13.95 -2.77
CA MET A 44 12.17 13.90 -3.42
C MET A 44 11.30 12.74 -2.93
N SER A 45 11.91 11.58 -2.68
CA SER A 45 11.17 10.42 -2.18
C SER A 45 10.68 10.66 -0.74
N MET A 46 11.52 11.24 0.12
CA MET A 46 11.13 11.64 1.47
C MET A 46 10.03 12.70 1.47
N LEU A 47 10.13 13.71 0.61
CA LEU A 47 9.10 14.75 0.50
C LEU A 47 7.74 14.14 0.13
N ILE A 48 7.71 13.23 -0.84
CA ILE A 48 6.51 12.50 -1.22
C ILE A 48 5.98 11.68 -0.03
N SER A 49 6.84 10.93 0.68
CA SER A 49 6.41 10.16 1.86
C SER A 49 5.79 11.04 2.94
N ILE A 50 6.37 12.21 3.23
CA ILE A 50 5.85 13.16 4.22
C ILE A 50 4.48 13.69 3.78
N ILE A 51 4.33 14.10 2.52
CA ILE A 51 3.04 14.59 1.99
C ILE A 51 1.97 13.49 2.11
N ILE A 52 2.29 12.27 1.71
CA ILE A 52 1.37 11.13 1.82
C ILE A 52 1.03 10.85 3.28
N LEU A 53 2.01 10.88 4.19
CA LEU A 53 1.76 10.68 5.63
C LEU A 53 0.83 11.75 6.22
N LEU A 54 0.95 13.01 5.79
CA LEU A 54 0.09 14.09 6.27
C LEU A 54 -1.35 13.98 5.73
N ILE A 55 -1.50 13.65 4.45
CA ILE A 55 -2.82 13.56 3.80
C ILE A 55 -3.53 12.25 4.19
N TYR A 56 -2.79 11.15 4.25
CA TYR A 56 -3.31 9.78 4.41
C TYR A 56 -2.91 9.13 5.73
N GLY A 57 -2.32 9.85 6.69
CA GLY A 57 -1.94 9.28 7.99
C GLY A 57 -3.13 8.68 8.76
N GLY A 58 -4.32 9.22 8.55
CA GLY A 58 -5.57 8.67 9.10
C GLY A 58 -5.92 7.26 8.63
N LEU A 59 -5.38 6.80 7.49
CA LEU A 59 -5.57 5.42 7.03
C LEU A 59 -5.05 4.40 8.04
N PHE A 60 -4.07 4.75 8.89
CA PHE A 60 -3.56 3.86 9.92
C PHE A 60 -4.67 3.24 10.78
N TYR A 61 -5.74 3.98 11.08
CA TYR A 61 -6.83 3.46 11.90
C TYR A 61 -7.73 2.46 11.16
N GLY A 62 -7.83 2.53 9.84
CA GLY A 62 -8.69 1.64 9.07
C GLY A 62 -8.11 0.25 8.83
N ILE A 63 -6.90 -0.06 9.32
CA ILE A 63 -6.37 -1.44 9.34
C ILE A 63 -6.86 -2.23 10.55
N PHE A 64 -7.47 -1.58 11.55
CA PHE A 64 -7.97 -2.25 12.74
C PHE A 64 -9.42 -2.71 12.55
N PRO A 65 -9.80 -3.85 13.14
CA PRO A 65 -11.20 -4.26 13.17
C PRO A 65 -12.03 -3.25 13.97
N GLY A 66 -13.20 -2.87 13.45
CA GLY A 66 -14.08 -1.94 14.16
C GLY A 66 -15.46 -1.82 13.54
N ASP A 67 -15.53 -1.46 12.26
CA ASP A 67 -16.79 -1.33 11.54
C ASP A 67 -17.04 -2.60 10.68
N PRO A 68 -18.16 -3.32 10.90
CA PRO A 68 -18.49 -4.53 10.13
C PRO A 68 -18.76 -4.27 8.64
N PHE A 69 -18.98 -3.02 8.24
CA PHE A 69 -19.13 -2.61 6.85
C PHE A 69 -17.80 -2.21 6.19
N ILE A 70 -16.69 -2.20 6.94
CA ILE A 70 -15.35 -1.90 6.44
C ILE A 70 -14.52 -3.20 6.38
N SER A 71 -14.00 -3.51 5.20
CA SER A 71 -13.07 -4.64 5.02
C SER A 71 -11.65 -4.28 5.48
N TRP A 72 -11.44 -4.18 6.79
CA TRP A 72 -10.14 -3.88 7.40
C TRP A 72 -9.06 -4.91 7.01
N GLU A 73 -9.45 -6.15 6.71
CA GLU A 73 -8.53 -7.19 6.21
C GLU A 73 -7.94 -6.81 4.86
N SER A 74 -8.75 -6.20 3.97
CA SER A 74 -8.30 -5.69 2.66
C SER A 74 -7.31 -4.53 2.83
N HIS A 75 -7.58 -3.64 3.77
CA HIS A 75 -6.69 -2.53 4.12
C HIS A 75 -5.34 -3.01 4.66
N LEU A 76 -5.38 -3.96 5.61
CA LEU A 76 -4.19 -4.56 6.20
C LEU A 76 -3.37 -5.32 5.13
N ALA A 77 -4.03 -6.15 4.32
CA ALA A 77 -3.38 -6.89 3.24
C ALA A 77 -2.71 -5.94 2.22
N GLY A 78 -3.42 -4.89 1.82
CA GLY A 78 -2.88 -3.84 0.96
C GLY A 78 -1.62 -3.20 1.55
N ALA A 79 -1.70 -2.74 2.81
CA ALA A 79 -0.58 -2.12 3.51
C ALA A 79 0.64 -3.06 3.61
N LEU A 80 0.44 -4.34 3.93
CA LEU A 80 1.52 -5.34 3.99
C LEU A 80 2.20 -5.53 2.63
N VAL A 81 1.44 -5.67 1.55
CA VAL A 81 1.97 -5.81 0.19
C VAL A 81 2.75 -4.55 -0.23
N GLY A 82 2.22 -3.37 0.08
CA GLY A 82 2.88 -2.08 -0.18
C GLY A 82 4.22 -1.96 0.52
N THR A 83 4.24 -2.23 1.83
CA THR A 83 5.45 -2.23 2.66
C THR A 83 6.48 -3.23 2.13
N TYR A 84 6.09 -4.49 1.89
CA TYR A 84 6.99 -5.51 1.35
C TYR A 84 7.60 -5.08 0.01
N THR A 85 6.79 -4.50 -0.87
CA THR A 85 7.25 -4.01 -2.18
C THR A 85 8.27 -2.88 -2.04
N ALA A 86 8.04 -1.96 -1.10
CA ALA A 86 8.95 -0.86 -0.80
C ALA A 86 10.35 -1.35 -0.41
N PHE A 87 10.43 -2.31 0.52
CA PHE A 87 11.70 -2.90 0.93
C PHE A 87 12.43 -3.56 -0.26
N ASN A 88 11.74 -4.40 -1.03
CA ASN A 88 12.35 -5.08 -2.17
C ASN A 88 12.92 -4.11 -3.22
N LEU A 89 12.15 -3.07 -3.58
CA LEU A 89 12.57 -2.14 -4.62
C LEU A 89 13.65 -1.17 -4.10
N ALA A 90 13.55 -0.74 -2.84
CA ALA A 90 14.54 0.14 -2.26
C ALA A 90 15.92 -0.55 -2.18
N GLN A 91 15.98 -1.83 -1.83
CA GLN A 91 17.23 -2.61 -1.79
C GLN A 91 17.85 -2.81 -3.18
N LYS A 92 17.05 -3.06 -4.22
CA LYS A 92 17.58 -3.31 -5.57
C LYS A 92 18.38 -2.15 -6.16
N ARG A 93 17.92 -0.90 -6.04
CA ARG A 93 18.69 0.27 -6.52
C ARG A 93 19.69 0.85 -5.49
N LYS A 94 19.92 0.18 -4.35
CA LYS A 94 21.11 0.47 -3.50
C LYS A 94 22.33 -0.34 -3.95
N HIS A 95 22.11 -1.45 -4.65
CA HIS A 95 23.14 -2.39 -5.12
C HIS A 95 23.41 -2.31 -6.63
N GLY A 96 22.90 -1.28 -7.31
CA GLY A 96 23.07 -1.07 -8.75
C GLY A 96 23.44 0.36 -9.05
#